data_AF-A0AAD7A8Y8-F1
#
_entry.id   AF-A0AAD7A8Y8-F1
#
_cell.length_a   1.000
_cell.length_b   1.000
_cell.length_c   1.000
_cell.angle_alpha   90.00
_cell.angle_beta   90.00
_cell.angle_gamma   90.00
#
_symmetry.space_group_name_H-M   'P 1'
#
loop_
_entity.id
_entity.type
_entity.pdbx_description
1 polymer ?
#
loop_
_entity_poly.entity_id
_entity_poly.type
_entity_poly.pdbx_seq_one_letter_code
_entity_poly.pdbx_strand_id
1 'polypeptide(L)'
;LGPRPTGYQPTLLNYRVYIQCHDIFLCSPHGCATLFYGGIVSRLARLVLSDFTNVACLPPSEDVLKTGVCVSTGDGALWHEALTEDELSIICRVYTIKTDDGYQLKYISWWPKLTAFGSSGLNTGWWNANCERWFVKHLKKM
;
A
#
# COMPACT_ATOMS: atom_id res chain seq x y z
N LEU A 1 -11.75 -1.71 3.79
CA LEU A 1 -12.61 -0.64 4.36
C LEU A 1 -13.96 -0.43 3.67
N GLY A 2 -14.22 -1.11 2.54
CA GLY A 2 -15.52 -1.08 1.85
C GLY A 2 -15.84 0.26 1.14
N PRO A 3 -16.77 0.24 0.17
CA PRO A 3 -17.16 1.45 -0.55
C PRO A 3 -18.00 2.41 0.31
N ARG A 4 -17.76 3.71 0.16
CA ARG A 4 -18.43 4.83 0.82
C ARG A 4 -19.53 5.42 -0.08
N PRO A 5 -20.60 6.03 0.49
CA PRO A 5 -21.68 6.63 -0.29
C PRO A 5 -21.20 7.82 -1.13
N THR A 6 -21.96 8.17 -2.17
CA THR A 6 -21.66 9.35 -2.99
C THR A 6 -21.57 10.61 -2.14
N GLY A 7 -20.62 11.50 -2.48
CA GLY A 7 -20.38 12.74 -1.73
C GLY A 7 -19.61 12.56 -0.42
N TYR A 8 -19.17 11.35 -0.07
CA TYR A 8 -18.38 11.12 1.15
C TYR A 8 -17.09 11.96 1.17
N GLN A 9 -16.90 12.68 2.28
CA GLN A 9 -15.69 13.44 2.58
C GLN A 9 -15.01 12.86 3.83
N PRO A 10 -13.76 12.37 3.72
CA PRO A 10 -13.03 11.87 4.89
C PRO A 10 -12.87 12.96 5.95
N THR A 11 -13.26 12.67 7.19
CA THR A 11 -13.00 13.56 8.33
C THR A 11 -11.67 13.23 9.01
N LEU A 12 -11.21 14.12 9.90
CA LEU A 12 -10.02 13.87 10.72
C LEU A 12 -10.13 12.58 11.56
N LEU A 13 -11.33 12.25 12.04
CA LEU A 13 -11.57 11.00 12.77
C LEU A 13 -11.40 9.78 11.86
N ASN A 14 -11.96 9.83 10.64
CA ASN A 14 -11.78 8.78 9.64
C ASN A 14 -10.31 8.59 9.28
N TYR A 15 -9.53 9.68 9.23
CA TYR A 15 -8.10 9.61 9.01
C TYR A 15 -7.39 8.87 10.15
N ARG A 16 -7.67 9.19 11.41
CA ARG A 16 -7.05 8.51 12.58
C ARG A 16 -7.34 7.01 12.60
N VAL A 17 -8.58 6.62 12.35
CA VAL A 17 -8.94 5.19 12.24
C VAL A 17 -8.16 4.53 11.11
N TYR A 18 -7.99 5.24 9.99
CA TYR A 18 -7.19 4.75 8.89
C TYR A 18 -5.73 4.54 9.29
N ILE A 19 -5.09 5.51 9.96
CA ILE A 19 -3.72 5.38 10.48
C ILE A 19 -3.60 4.13 11.34
N GLN A 20 -4.53 3.91 12.26
CA GLN A 20 -4.50 2.74 13.12
C GLN A 20 -4.58 1.44 12.32
N CYS A 21 -5.51 1.32 11.36
CA CYS A 21 -5.60 0.13 10.51
C CYS A 21 -4.33 -0.06 9.65
N HIS A 22 -3.77 1.02 9.13
CA HIS A 22 -2.54 1.02 8.34
C HIS A 22 -1.35 0.52 9.15
N ASP A 23 -1.15 1.04 10.35
CA ASP A 23 -0.01 0.67 11.20
C ASP A 23 -0.17 -0.75 11.75
N ILE A 24 -1.39 -1.14 12.15
CA ILE A 24 -1.71 -2.54 12.55
C ILE A 24 -1.41 -3.50 11.41
N PHE A 25 -1.83 -3.15 10.18
CA PHE A 25 -1.58 -3.99 9.02
C PHE A 25 -0.08 -4.13 8.73
N LEU A 26 0.66 -3.02 8.66
CA LEU A 26 2.10 -3.04 8.38
C LEU A 26 2.92 -3.80 9.41
N CYS A 27 2.48 -3.82 10.67
CA CYS A 27 3.13 -4.58 11.75
C CYS A 27 2.78 -6.07 11.76
N SER A 28 1.87 -6.54 10.89
CA SER A 28 1.56 -7.97 10.74
C SER A 28 2.61 -8.67 9.86
N PRO A 29 2.82 -10.00 10.02
CA PRO A 29 3.73 -10.76 9.16
C PRO A 29 3.47 -10.56 7.67
N HIS A 30 2.21 -10.63 7.24
CA HIS A 30 1.81 -10.40 5.85
C HIS A 30 2.01 -8.95 5.39
N GLY A 31 1.75 -7.98 6.28
CA GLY A 31 1.96 -6.55 5.96
C GLY A 31 3.43 -6.19 5.72
N CYS A 32 4.37 -7.01 6.19
CA CYS A 32 5.79 -6.84 5.92
C CYS A 32 6.12 -7.03 4.42
N ALA A 33 5.29 -7.76 3.66
CA ALA A 33 5.39 -7.90 2.22
C ALA A 33 5.43 -6.54 1.50
N THR A 34 4.85 -5.50 2.11
CA THR A 34 4.91 -4.11 1.63
C THR A 34 6.35 -3.63 1.36
N LEU A 35 7.35 -4.15 2.09
CA LEU A 35 8.76 -3.82 1.92
C LEU A 35 9.34 -4.36 0.61
N PHE A 36 8.82 -5.47 0.07
CA PHE A 36 9.28 -6.07 -1.19
C PHE A 36 8.78 -5.29 -2.42
N TYR A 37 7.83 -4.38 -2.24
CA TYR A 37 7.42 -3.47 -3.29
C TYR A 37 8.46 -2.35 -3.50
N GLY A 38 8.37 -1.70 -4.66
CA GLY A 38 9.09 -0.46 -4.93
C GLY A 38 8.29 0.79 -4.54
N GLY A 39 8.89 1.95 -4.82
CA GLY A 39 8.14 3.20 -4.91
C GLY A 39 7.51 3.66 -3.60
N ILE A 40 6.31 4.23 -3.72
CA ILE A 40 5.59 4.83 -2.59
C ILE A 40 5.19 3.81 -1.53
N VAL A 41 4.86 2.59 -1.95
CA VAL A 41 4.36 1.52 -1.07
C VAL A 41 5.42 1.13 -0.05
N SER A 42 6.63 0.78 -0.48
CA SER A 42 7.70 0.45 0.47
C SER A 42 8.21 1.66 1.23
N ARG A 43 8.14 2.88 0.67
CA ARG A 43 8.49 4.10 1.41
C ARG A 43 7.56 4.35 2.59
N LEU A 44 6.26 4.10 2.43
CA LEU A 44 5.26 4.21 3.50
C LEU A 44 5.49 3.15 4.58
N ALA A 45 5.80 1.91 4.20
CA ALA A 45 6.18 0.87 5.16
C ALA A 45 7.38 1.29 6.03
N ARG A 46 8.44 1.85 5.42
CA ARG A 46 9.63 2.35 6.13
C ARG A 46 9.37 3.56 7.04
N LEU A 47 8.20 4.21 6.98
CA LEU A 47 7.83 5.21 7.99
C LEU A 47 7.39 4.58 9.31
N VAL A 48 6.84 3.36 9.27
CA VAL A 48 6.25 2.68 10.43
C VAL A 48 7.22 1.62 10.96
N LEU A 49 7.82 0.85 10.05
CA LEU A 49 8.74 -0.23 10.36
C LEU A 49 10.14 0.33 10.63
N SER A 50 10.40 0.62 11.91
CA SER A 50 11.67 1.20 12.38
C SER A 50 12.86 0.27 12.14
N ASP A 51 12.64 -1.05 12.25
CA ASP A 51 13.63 -2.11 12.00
C ASP A 51 13.27 -2.92 10.75
N PHE A 52 13.03 -2.21 9.64
CA PHE A 52 12.63 -2.83 8.37
C PHE A 52 13.68 -3.82 7.83
N THR A 53 14.94 -3.70 8.24
CA THR A 53 16.02 -4.63 7.85
C THR A 53 15.81 -6.01 8.45
N ASN A 54 15.54 -6.11 9.76
CA ASN A 54 15.29 -7.40 10.38
C ASN A 54 13.93 -7.96 9.95
N VAL A 55 12.92 -7.10 9.80
CA VAL A 55 11.58 -7.48 9.34
C VAL A 55 11.61 -8.09 7.93
N ALA A 56 12.39 -7.53 7.00
CA ALA A 56 12.52 -8.05 5.64
C ALA A 56 13.23 -9.42 5.56
N CYS A 57 13.91 -9.84 6.64
CA CYS A 57 14.60 -11.13 6.72
C CYS A 57 13.76 -12.21 7.43
N LEU A 58 12.54 -11.90 7.88
CA LEU A 58 11.64 -12.88 8.46
C LEU A 58 11.18 -13.91 7.40
N PRO A 59 10.89 -15.16 7.81
CA PRO A 59 10.29 -16.12 6.90
C PRO A 59 8.94 -15.60 6.36
N PRO A 60 8.56 -15.99 5.12
CA PRO A 60 7.25 -15.66 4.60
C PRO A 60 6.13 -16.14 5.53
N SER A 61 5.00 -15.43 5.50
CA SER A 61 3.75 -15.83 6.11
C SER A 61 3.35 -17.23 5.66
N GLU A 62 2.78 -18.01 6.58
CA GLU A 62 2.19 -19.32 6.28
C GLU A 62 1.07 -19.23 5.23
N ASP A 63 0.45 -18.04 5.07
CA ASP A 63 -0.59 -17.77 4.09
C ASP A 63 -0.07 -17.43 2.68
N VAL A 64 1.25 -17.49 2.44
CA VAL A 64 1.85 -17.22 1.11
C VAL A 64 1.28 -18.15 0.02
N LEU A 65 0.84 -19.35 0.38
CA LEU A 65 0.20 -20.28 -0.56
C LEU A 65 -1.24 -19.88 -0.92
N LYS A 66 -1.90 -19.03 -0.12
CA LYS A 66 -3.26 -18.55 -0.36
C LYS A 66 -3.28 -17.20 -1.06
N THR A 67 -2.34 -16.33 -0.71
CA THR A 67 -2.35 -14.90 -1.09
C THR A 67 -1.17 -14.50 -1.97
N GLY A 68 -0.12 -15.30 -2.01
CA GLY A 68 1.07 -15.04 -2.81
C GLY A 68 0.87 -15.34 -4.29
N VAL A 69 1.89 -15.00 -5.07
CA VAL A 69 1.97 -15.25 -6.51
C VAL A 69 3.01 -16.33 -6.76
N CYS A 70 2.65 -17.32 -7.58
CA CYS A 70 3.60 -18.30 -8.06
C CYS A 70 4.50 -17.67 -9.13
N VAL A 71 5.80 -17.59 -8.85
CA VAL A 71 6.80 -16.93 -9.71
C VAL A 71 7.50 -17.94 -10.62
N SER A 72 7.56 -19.21 -10.23
CA SER A 72 8.12 -20.29 -11.03
C SER A 72 7.49 -21.62 -10.65
N THR A 73 7.24 -22.46 -11.66
CA THR A 73 6.66 -23.81 -11.51
C THR A 73 7.62 -24.90 -12.00
N GLY A 74 8.93 -24.65 -11.95
CA GLY A 74 9.96 -25.62 -12.36
C GLY A 74 10.05 -26.82 -11.40
N ASP A 75 11.25 -27.16 -10.94
CA ASP A 75 11.49 -28.28 -10.00
C ASP A 75 10.90 -28.08 -8.58
N GLY A 76 10.09 -27.04 -8.40
CA GLY A 76 9.35 -26.70 -7.19
C GLY A 76 8.63 -25.37 -7.43
N ALA A 77 7.38 -25.27 -6.95
CA ALA A 77 6.63 -24.04 -7.05
C ALA A 77 7.24 -22.98 -6.12
N LEU A 78 7.79 -21.91 -6.67
CA LEU A 78 8.28 -20.76 -5.93
C LEU A 78 7.14 -19.76 -5.75
N TRP A 79 6.81 -19.47 -4.50
CA TRP A 79 5.78 -18.51 -4.13
C TRP A 79 6.43 -17.25 -3.55
N HIS A 80 5.92 -16.10 -3.99
CA HIS A 80 6.30 -14.80 -3.45
C HIS A 80 5.09 -14.18 -2.77
N GLU A 81 5.30 -13.56 -1.61
CA GLU A 81 4.24 -12.82 -0.94
C GLU A 81 3.75 -11.67 -1.83
N ALA A 82 2.44 -11.57 -1.95
CA ALA A 82 1.82 -10.52 -2.72
C ALA A 82 0.64 -9.95 -1.93
N LEU A 83 0.52 -8.64 -1.99
CA LEU A 83 -0.58 -7.90 -1.44
C LEU A 83 -1.72 -7.80 -2.44
N THR A 84 -2.93 -7.98 -1.94
CA THR A 84 -4.16 -7.72 -2.69
C THR A 84 -4.35 -6.23 -2.96
N GLU A 85 -5.18 -5.88 -3.95
CA GLU A 85 -5.54 -4.48 -4.23
C GLU A 85 -6.20 -3.76 -3.05
N ASP A 86 -6.93 -4.49 -2.20
CA ASP A 86 -7.53 -3.96 -0.98
C ASP A 86 -6.48 -3.63 0.08
N GLU A 87 -5.44 -4.46 0.21
CA GLU A 87 -4.31 -4.22 1.12
C GLU A 87 -3.44 -3.06 0.63
N LEU A 88 -3.15 -3.00 -0.67
CA LEU A 88 -2.47 -1.85 -1.28
C LEU A 88 -3.27 -0.56 -1.10
N SER A 89 -4.61 -0.65 -1.14
CA SER A 89 -5.49 0.47 -0.86
C SER A 89 -5.41 0.90 0.60
N ILE A 90 -5.28 -0.03 1.56
CA ILE A 90 -5.00 0.29 2.98
C ILE A 90 -3.66 1.03 3.10
N ILE A 91 -2.60 0.55 2.44
CA ILE A 91 -1.29 1.20 2.52
C ILE A 91 -1.33 2.63 1.96
N CYS A 92 -1.95 2.80 0.78
CA CYS A 92 -2.03 4.11 0.11
C CYS A 92 -3.14 5.02 0.67
N ARG A 93 -3.87 4.55 1.68
CA ARG A 93 -4.98 5.24 2.34
C ARG A 93 -6.08 5.68 1.39
N VAL A 94 -6.56 4.74 0.60
CA VAL A 94 -7.59 4.94 -0.42
C VAL A 94 -8.97 4.72 0.17
N TYR A 95 -9.89 5.65 -0.11
CA TYR A 95 -11.33 5.49 0.04
C TYR A 95 -11.94 5.25 -1.34
N THR A 96 -12.72 4.19 -1.44
CA THR A 96 -13.56 3.91 -2.60
C THR A 96 -14.93 4.55 -2.39
N ILE A 97 -15.40 5.35 -3.33
CA ILE A 97 -16.65 6.09 -3.28
C ILE A 97 -17.53 5.64 -4.44
N LYS A 98 -18.78 5.28 -4.15
CA LYS A 98 -19.78 4.99 -5.18
C LYS A 98 -20.15 6.27 -5.93
N THR A 99 -20.27 6.20 -7.25
CA THR A 99 -20.85 7.28 -8.05
C THR A 99 -22.37 7.14 -8.11
N ASP A 100 -23.06 8.22 -8.52
CA ASP A 100 -24.52 8.30 -8.53
C ASP A 100 -25.19 7.29 -9.49
N ASP A 101 -24.47 6.88 -10.53
CA ASP A 101 -24.90 5.84 -11.48
C ASP A 101 -24.59 4.41 -11.00
N GLY A 102 -23.86 4.23 -9.90
CA GLY A 102 -23.56 2.93 -9.28
C GLY A 102 -22.60 2.03 -10.07
N TYR A 103 -22.33 2.34 -11.33
CA TYR A 103 -21.43 1.58 -12.21
C TYR A 103 -19.97 2.04 -12.14
N GLN A 104 -19.71 3.26 -11.70
CA GLN A 104 -18.37 3.80 -11.57
C GLN A 104 -17.93 3.89 -10.10
N LEU A 105 -16.61 3.77 -9.89
CA LEU A 105 -16.01 3.98 -8.58
C LEU A 105 -15.07 5.16 -8.65
N LYS A 106 -15.26 6.11 -7.74
CA LYS A 106 -14.35 7.22 -7.52
C LYS A 106 -13.39 6.85 -6.39
N TYR A 107 -12.10 7.12 -6.57
CA TYR A 107 -11.09 6.89 -5.55
C TYR A 107 -10.59 8.22 -4.99
N ILE A 108 -10.59 8.36 -3.67
CA ILE A 108 -9.94 9.47 -2.97
C ILE A 108 -8.84 8.86 -2.12
N SER A 109 -7.61 9.34 -2.25
CA SER A 109 -6.48 8.77 -1.54
C SER A 109 -5.58 9.85 -0.95
N TRP A 110 -5.00 9.57 0.22
CA TRP A 110 -4.03 10.48 0.84
C TRP A 110 -2.66 10.35 0.16
N TRP A 111 -2.28 9.11 -0.15
CA TRP A 111 -1.10 8.82 -0.95
C TRP A 111 -1.53 8.38 -2.36
N PRO A 112 -0.71 8.61 -3.39
CA PRO A 112 -1.00 8.07 -4.72
C PRO A 112 -1.14 6.55 -4.65
N LYS A 113 -2.17 6.00 -5.31
CA LYS A 113 -2.29 4.54 -5.51
C LYS A 113 -1.05 4.01 -6.23
N LEU A 114 -0.72 2.73 -6.04
CA LEU A 114 0.45 2.11 -6.69
C LEU A 114 0.44 2.32 -8.21
N THR A 115 -0.70 2.13 -8.87
CA THR A 115 -0.86 2.36 -10.32
C THR A 115 -0.69 3.83 -10.71
N ALA A 116 -1.24 4.76 -9.94
CA ALA A 116 -1.11 6.20 -10.18
C ALA A 116 0.33 6.69 -9.98
N PHE A 117 1.04 6.16 -8.97
CA PHE A 117 2.48 6.40 -8.79
C PHE A 117 3.26 5.79 -9.96
N GLY A 118 2.94 4.55 -10.35
CA GLY A 118 3.59 3.80 -11.42
C GLY A 118 3.53 4.50 -12.78
N SER A 119 2.42 5.17 -13.09
CA SER A 119 2.23 5.96 -14.32
C SER A 119 2.74 7.40 -14.21
N SER A 120 3.25 7.82 -13.04
CA SER A 120 3.75 9.18 -12.83
C SER A 120 5.21 9.32 -13.24
N GLY A 121 5.65 10.56 -13.48
CA GLY A 121 7.09 10.87 -13.69
C GLY A 121 7.97 10.65 -12.46
N LEU A 122 7.41 10.27 -11.31
CA LEU A 122 8.18 9.87 -10.12
C LEU A 122 8.61 8.40 -10.19
N ASN A 123 7.95 7.57 -11.01
CA ASN A 123 8.35 6.18 -11.15
C ASN A 123 9.53 6.06 -12.14
N THR A 124 10.75 6.17 -11.60
CA THR A 124 11.99 6.02 -12.38
C THR A 124 12.58 4.60 -12.33
N GLY A 125 11.84 3.61 -11.82
CA GLY A 125 12.33 2.25 -11.59
C GLY A 125 12.99 2.04 -10.22
N TRP A 126 13.42 3.10 -9.54
CA TRP A 126 13.87 3.05 -8.14
C TRP A 126 13.49 4.31 -7.35
N TRP A 127 13.60 4.26 -6.03
CA TRP A 127 13.35 5.41 -5.15
C TRP A 127 14.56 6.35 -5.13
N ASN A 128 14.49 7.46 -5.85
CA ASN A 128 15.60 8.42 -5.98
C ASN A 128 15.36 9.70 -5.14
N ALA A 129 16.31 10.64 -5.20
CA ALA A 129 16.22 11.91 -4.46
C ALA A 129 15.01 12.79 -4.85
N ASN A 130 14.53 12.72 -6.10
CA ASN A 130 13.30 13.42 -6.51
C ASN A 130 12.07 12.82 -5.82
N CYS A 131 12.00 11.49 -5.74
CA CYS A 131 10.93 10.79 -5.04
C CYS A 131 10.89 11.20 -3.56
N GLU A 132 12.04 11.20 -2.88
CA GLU A 132 12.12 11.58 -1.46
C GLU A 132 11.76 13.06 -1.25
N ARG A 133 12.24 13.97 -2.11
CA ARG A 133 11.89 15.40 -2.03
C ARG A 133 10.39 15.62 -2.19
N TRP A 134 9.78 14.97 -3.17
CA TRP A 134 8.33 15.03 -3.36
C TRP A 134 7.60 14.47 -2.13
N PHE A 135 8.04 13.31 -1.62
CA PHE A 135 7.42 12.62 -0.50
C PHE A 135 7.44 13.46 0.77
N VAL A 136 8.61 13.98 1.16
CA VAL A 136 8.75 14.83 2.35
C VAL A 136 7.95 16.12 2.21
N LYS A 137 7.91 16.72 1.01
CA LYS A 137 7.09 17.90 0.74
C LYS A 137 5.59 17.59 0.85
N HIS A 138 5.15 16.43 0.39
CA HIS A 138 3.76 15.98 0.49
C HIS A 138 3.37 15.68 1.94
N LEU A 139 4.24 14.98 2.68
CA LEU A 139 4.05 14.66 4.09
C LEU A 139 3.84 15.90 4.95
N LYS A 140 4.60 16.98 4.70
CA LYS A 140 4.48 18.25 5.44
C LYS A 140 3.19 19.03 5.15
N LYS A 141 2.47 18.69 4.08
CA LYS A 141 1.20 19.35 3.72
C LYS A 141 -0.03 18.63 4.31
N MET A 142 0.15 17.42 4.80
CA MET A 142 -0.88 16.66 5.50
C MET A 142 -0.97 17.11 6.96
#